data_AF-A0A7S2MIV5-F1
#
_entry.id   AF-A0A7S2MIV5-F1
#
_cell.length_a   1.000
_cell.length_b   1.000
_cell.length_c   1.000
_cell.angle_alpha   90.00
_cell.angle_beta   90.00
_cell.angle_gamma   90.00
#
_symmetry.space_group_name_H-M   'P 1'
#
loop_
_entity.id
_entity.type
_entity.pdbx_description
1 polymer ?
#
loop_
_entity_poly.entity_id
_entity_poly.type
_entity_poly.pdbx_seq_one_letter_code
_entity_poly.pdbx_strand_id
1 'polypeptide(L)'
;QGPSPSSTSPSSPSRQRSGSESLQPTSPTHAGSQAHSGDVGRRTSVSGRSVDFPEFLRIMRLIFDQDDEERLERERDVVKEVGFSREEVKEFRRLFHQASFDAEKRLAVPELEKLIARVMPLTAAMTQEFKEMASMVTRVGEEEALDFGNFLTVMRTILDRNWHNINEASETLLAAAAKAEAASRSESRAESKVSVMSRGWSKLTVSKLSMLAKG
;
A
#
# COMPACT_ATOMS: atom_id res chain seq x y z
N GLN A 1 31.89 -50.59 4.24
CA GLN A 1 32.19 -49.80 3.03
C GLN A 1 31.02 -48.86 2.80
N GLY A 2 31.30 -47.57 2.60
CA GLY A 2 30.36 -46.56 2.10
C GLY A 2 29.71 -45.65 3.17
N PRO A 3 29.45 -44.36 2.85
CA PRO A 3 30.40 -43.39 2.30
C PRO A 3 30.56 -42.14 3.19
N SER A 4 31.58 -41.36 2.85
CA SER A 4 32.18 -40.23 3.57
C SER A 4 31.31 -38.96 3.70
N PRO A 5 31.56 -38.11 4.72
CA PRO A 5 31.00 -36.75 4.79
C PRO A 5 31.90 -35.73 4.06
N SER A 6 31.36 -35.06 3.06
CA SER A 6 32.00 -33.91 2.40
C SER A 6 31.61 -32.61 3.10
N SER A 7 32.58 -31.99 3.76
CA SER A 7 32.54 -30.61 4.25
C SER A 7 32.61 -29.63 3.08
N THR A 8 31.83 -28.56 3.11
CA THR A 8 31.98 -27.43 2.19
C THR A 8 31.77 -26.13 2.95
N SER A 9 32.85 -25.40 3.14
CA SER A 9 32.90 -24.08 3.78
C SER A 9 32.40 -22.99 2.83
N PRO A 10 31.78 -21.90 3.33
CA PRO A 10 31.36 -20.79 2.50
C PRO A 10 32.53 -19.83 2.23
N SER A 11 32.72 -19.47 0.96
CA SER A 11 33.63 -18.40 0.51
C SER A 11 32.90 -17.06 0.51
N SER A 12 33.39 -16.13 1.32
CA SER A 12 32.98 -14.73 1.33
C SER A 12 33.54 -13.97 0.11
N PRO A 13 32.74 -13.15 -0.58
CA PRO A 13 33.30 -12.12 -1.45
C PRO A 13 33.38 -10.78 -0.70
N SER A 14 34.60 -10.43 -0.32
CA SER A 14 35.01 -9.06 0.00
C SER A 14 34.84 -8.18 -1.24
N ARG A 15 33.97 -7.16 -1.19
CA ARG A 15 33.93 -6.11 -2.21
C ARG A 15 34.39 -4.78 -1.64
N GLN A 16 35.66 -4.50 -1.91
CA GLN A 16 36.35 -3.23 -1.72
C GLN A 16 35.90 -2.18 -2.76
N ARG A 17 36.14 -0.93 -2.35
CA ARG A 17 36.46 0.27 -3.15
C ARG A 17 35.28 0.99 -3.81
N SER A 18 34.89 2.17 -3.31
CA SER A 18 35.59 3.47 -3.40
C SER A 18 35.55 4.05 -4.81
N GLY A 19 34.50 4.83 -5.07
CA GLY A 19 34.42 5.79 -6.16
C GLY A 19 33.79 7.07 -5.61
N SER A 20 34.64 8.00 -5.18
CA SER A 20 34.28 9.37 -4.86
C SER A 20 34.08 10.13 -6.17
N GLU A 21 32.83 10.23 -6.62
CA GLU A 21 32.46 11.03 -7.78
C GLU A 21 32.24 12.47 -7.33
N SER A 22 33.27 13.29 -7.54
CA SER A 22 33.27 14.73 -7.26
C SER A 22 32.50 15.45 -8.36
N LEU A 23 31.21 15.71 -8.12
CA LEU A 23 30.37 16.52 -9.00
C LEU A 23 30.66 18.00 -8.75
N GLN A 24 31.32 18.63 -9.72
CA GLN A 24 31.47 20.09 -9.75
C GLN A 24 30.13 20.75 -10.13
N PRO A 25 29.73 21.84 -9.45
CA PRO A 25 28.59 22.65 -9.86
C PRO A 25 29.00 23.55 -11.04
N THR A 26 28.57 23.21 -12.25
CA THR A 26 28.64 24.13 -13.39
C THR A 26 27.43 25.05 -13.36
N SER A 27 27.67 26.31 -13.02
CA SER A 27 26.68 27.39 -13.12
C SER A 27 26.32 27.64 -14.58
N PRO A 28 25.03 27.64 -14.97
CA PRO A 28 24.64 28.12 -16.29
C PRO A 28 24.54 29.66 -16.29
N THR A 29 25.44 30.25 -17.06
CA THR A 29 25.48 31.66 -17.45
C THR A 29 24.21 32.10 -18.16
N HIS A 30 23.66 33.23 -17.70
CA HIS A 30 22.63 34.05 -18.32
C HIS A 30 22.94 34.39 -19.79
N ALA A 31 22.00 34.13 -20.70
CA ALA A 31 21.82 34.94 -21.90
C ALA A 31 20.38 34.78 -22.41
N GLY A 32 19.69 35.92 -22.53
CA GLY A 32 18.28 35.99 -22.91
C GLY A 32 17.99 35.36 -24.27
N SER A 33 16.82 34.74 -24.38
CA SER A 33 16.25 34.35 -25.66
C SER A 33 14.80 34.81 -25.72
N GLN A 34 14.54 35.62 -26.74
CA GLN A 34 13.27 36.23 -27.07
C GLN A 34 12.17 35.18 -27.19
N ALA A 35 10.98 35.57 -26.72
CA ALA A 35 9.73 34.89 -26.99
C ALA A 35 9.50 34.75 -28.51
N HIS A 36 9.74 33.55 -29.02
CA HIS A 36 9.14 33.09 -30.27
C HIS A 36 7.97 32.18 -29.88
N SER A 37 6.78 32.78 -29.90
CA SER A 37 5.49 32.09 -29.85
C SER A 37 5.29 31.32 -31.17
N GLY A 38 6.16 30.34 -31.41
CA GLY A 38 6.14 29.46 -32.57
C GLY A 38 5.24 28.27 -32.27
N ASP A 39 3.97 28.43 -32.63
CA ASP A 39 3.10 27.39 -33.19
C ASP A 39 3.55 25.94 -32.94
N VAL A 40 3.39 25.46 -31.70
CA VAL A 40 3.52 24.04 -31.35
C VAL A 40 2.20 23.33 -31.67
N GLY A 41 1.74 23.49 -32.91
CA GLY A 41 0.58 22.82 -33.50
C GLY A 41 1.02 21.61 -34.33
N ARG A 42 1.81 20.70 -33.75
CA ARG A 42 2.24 19.48 -34.45
C ARG A 42 1.08 18.48 -34.48
N ARG A 43 0.22 18.65 -35.49
CA ARG A 43 -0.90 17.76 -35.81
C ARG A 43 -0.36 16.36 -36.07
N THR A 44 -0.57 15.43 -35.15
CA THR A 44 -0.32 14.00 -35.37
C THR A 44 -1.48 13.45 -36.19
N SER A 45 -1.28 13.28 -37.50
CA SER A 45 -2.31 12.75 -38.39
C SER A 45 -2.36 11.23 -38.31
N VAL A 46 -3.22 10.68 -37.45
CA VAL A 46 -3.71 9.31 -37.60
C VAL A 46 -5.01 9.41 -38.40
N SER A 47 -4.91 9.17 -39.72
CA SER A 47 -6.04 9.16 -40.67
C SER A 47 -6.78 10.50 -40.85
N GLY A 48 -6.07 11.52 -41.34
CA GLY A 48 -6.68 12.66 -42.07
C GLY A 48 -7.56 13.66 -41.28
N ARG A 49 -7.93 13.38 -40.03
CA ARG A 49 -8.50 14.37 -39.11
C ARG A 49 -7.43 14.82 -38.12
N SER A 50 -7.01 16.07 -38.23
CA SER A 50 -6.18 16.68 -37.20
C SER A 50 -7.04 17.00 -35.99
N VAL A 51 -6.74 16.39 -34.86
CA VAL A 51 -7.32 16.72 -33.56
C VAL A 51 -6.62 17.98 -33.04
N ASP A 52 -7.37 19.03 -32.72
CA ASP A 52 -6.79 20.20 -32.07
C ASP A 52 -6.52 19.92 -30.58
N PHE A 53 -5.65 20.72 -29.95
CA PHE A 53 -5.28 20.46 -28.55
C PHE A 53 -6.48 20.46 -27.58
N PRO A 54 -7.48 21.36 -27.70
CA PRO A 54 -8.71 21.27 -26.90
C PRO A 54 -9.54 20.01 -27.12
N GLU A 55 -9.64 19.50 -28.35
CA GLU A 55 -10.28 18.22 -28.65
C GLU A 55 -9.49 17.06 -28.04
N PHE A 56 -8.15 17.07 -28.13
CA PHE A 56 -7.30 16.10 -27.46
C PHE A 56 -7.53 16.07 -25.94
N LEU A 57 -7.59 17.23 -25.27
CA LEU A 57 -7.86 17.29 -23.84
C LEU A 57 -9.24 16.74 -23.47
N ARG A 58 -10.26 16.99 -24.30
CA ARG A 58 -11.60 16.43 -24.10
C ARG A 58 -11.60 14.90 -24.22
N ILE A 59 -10.87 14.36 -25.19
CA ILE A 59 -10.71 12.91 -25.38
C ILE A 59 -9.98 12.31 -24.18
N MET A 60 -8.86 12.89 -23.75
CA MET A 60 -8.11 12.40 -22.58
C MET A 60 -8.97 12.39 -21.32
N ARG A 61 -9.73 13.47 -21.07
CA ARG A 61 -10.65 13.52 -19.93
C ARG A 61 -11.71 12.43 -19.98
N LEU A 62 -12.31 12.19 -21.16
CA LEU A 62 -13.30 11.13 -21.32
C LEU A 62 -12.71 9.75 -21.01
N ILE A 63 -11.48 9.48 -21.47
CA ILE A 63 -10.78 8.23 -21.18
C ILE A 63 -10.54 8.08 -19.66
N PHE A 64 -10.05 9.14 -18.99
CA PHE A 64 -9.86 9.11 -17.54
C PHE A 64 -11.17 8.90 -16.76
N ASP A 65 -12.24 9.58 -17.17
CA ASP A 65 -13.55 9.44 -16.53
C ASP A 65 -14.09 8.00 -16.70
N GLN A 66 -13.87 7.37 -17.87
CA GLN A 66 -14.22 5.96 -18.12
C GLN A 66 -13.38 5.00 -17.27
N ASP A 67 -12.06 5.17 -17.24
CA ASP A 67 -11.16 4.32 -16.43
C ASP A 67 -11.49 4.41 -14.94
N ASP A 68 -11.80 5.61 -14.43
CA ASP A 68 -12.20 5.82 -13.05
C ASP A 68 -13.57 5.18 -12.75
N GLU A 69 -14.54 5.29 -13.66
CA GLU A 69 -15.85 4.63 -13.52
C GLU A 69 -15.70 3.10 -13.51
N GLU A 70 -14.97 2.53 -14.46
CA GLU A 70 -14.69 1.09 -14.50
C GLU A 70 -13.97 0.59 -13.23
N ARG A 71 -13.02 1.37 -12.70
CA ARG A 71 -12.36 1.04 -11.43
C ARG A 71 -13.34 1.05 -10.27
N LEU A 72 -14.20 2.06 -10.17
CA LEU A 72 -15.20 2.17 -9.10
C LEU A 72 -16.25 1.05 -9.18
N GLU A 73 -16.66 0.66 -10.39
CA GLU A 73 -17.58 -0.47 -10.57
C GLU A 73 -16.94 -1.79 -10.13
N ARG A 74 -15.69 -2.05 -10.52
CA ARG A 74 -14.94 -3.23 -10.05
C ARG A 74 -14.82 -3.26 -8.53
N GLU A 75 -14.45 -2.15 -7.90
CA GLU A 75 -14.37 -2.05 -6.44
C GLU A 75 -15.73 -2.33 -5.79
N ARG A 76 -16.83 -1.80 -6.34
CA ARG A 76 -18.19 -2.03 -5.85
C ARG A 76 -18.55 -3.52 -5.89
N ASP A 77 -18.19 -4.20 -6.97
CA ASP A 77 -18.53 -5.61 -7.14
C ASP A 77 -17.69 -6.50 -6.23
N VAL A 78 -16.40 -6.21 -6.06
CA VAL A 78 -15.55 -6.88 -5.06
C VAL A 78 -16.09 -6.67 -3.65
N VAL A 79 -16.54 -5.46 -3.28
CA VAL A 79 -17.15 -5.21 -1.96
C VAL A 79 -18.37 -6.10 -1.70
N LYS A 80 -19.21 -6.33 -2.72
CA LYS A 80 -20.34 -7.26 -2.61
C LYS A 80 -19.89 -8.70 -2.46
N GLU A 81 -18.84 -9.10 -3.18
CA GLU A 81 -18.31 -10.47 -3.17
C GLU A 81 -17.65 -10.84 -1.83
N VAL A 82 -16.82 -9.96 -1.27
CA VAL A 82 -16.11 -10.20 0.00
C VAL A 82 -17.02 -10.11 1.22
N GLY A 83 -18.23 -9.55 1.07
CA GLY A 83 -19.24 -9.52 2.12
C GLY A 83 -18.94 -8.59 3.30
N PHE A 84 -18.00 -7.64 3.15
CA PHE A 84 -17.71 -6.66 4.20
C PHE A 84 -18.84 -5.64 4.35
N SER A 85 -19.12 -5.24 5.58
CA SER A 85 -20.03 -4.15 5.89
C SER A 85 -19.49 -2.80 5.40
N ARG A 86 -20.38 -1.82 5.25
CA ARG A 86 -20.02 -0.47 4.79
C ARG A 86 -19.01 0.19 5.74
N GLU A 87 -19.16 -0.05 7.04
CA GLU A 87 -18.28 0.44 8.08
C GLU A 87 -16.88 -0.17 7.95
N GLU A 88 -16.78 -1.49 7.71
CA GLU A 88 -15.50 -2.18 7.50
C GLU A 88 -14.79 -1.68 6.24
N VAL A 89 -15.49 -1.57 5.12
CA VAL A 89 -14.93 -1.05 3.86
C VAL A 89 -14.38 0.36 4.05
N LYS A 90 -15.07 1.22 4.79
CA LYS A 90 -14.60 2.59 5.09
C LYS A 90 -13.28 2.56 5.88
N GLU A 91 -13.13 1.63 6.81
CA GLU A 91 -11.93 1.51 7.63
C GLU A 91 -10.77 0.91 6.86
N PHE A 92 -11.03 -0.13 6.05
CA PHE A 92 -10.07 -0.68 5.12
C PHE A 92 -9.56 0.38 4.15
N ARG A 93 -10.44 1.25 3.63
CA ARG A 93 -10.04 2.35 2.75
C ARG A 93 -9.12 3.33 3.45
N ARG A 94 -9.37 3.61 4.73
CA ARG A 94 -8.49 4.45 5.54
C ARG A 94 -7.11 3.81 5.74
N LEU A 95 -7.06 2.51 6.02
CA LEU A 95 -5.79 1.77 6.15
C LEU A 95 -5.01 1.76 4.84
N PHE A 96 -5.70 1.50 3.74
CA PHE A 96 -5.13 1.48 2.40
C PHE A 96 -4.49 2.83 2.05
N HIS A 97 -5.22 3.94 2.18
CA HIS A 97 -4.68 5.28 1.92
C HIS A 97 -3.55 5.69 2.87
N GLN A 98 -3.50 5.14 4.09
CA GLN A 98 -2.42 5.42 5.03
C GLN A 98 -1.13 4.67 4.70
N ALA A 99 -1.23 3.55 3.99
CA ALA A 99 -0.08 2.72 3.63
C ALA A 99 0.43 2.99 2.22
N SER A 100 -0.45 3.38 1.30
CA SER A 100 -0.06 3.80 -0.04
C SER A 100 0.67 5.14 0.03
N PHE A 101 1.94 5.17 -0.36
CA PHE A 101 2.69 6.42 -0.50
C PHE A 101 2.56 7.05 -1.89
N ASP A 102 1.92 6.33 -2.82
CA ASP A 102 1.84 6.72 -4.22
C ASP A 102 0.59 7.56 -4.54
N ALA A 103 0.74 8.46 -5.51
CA ALA A 103 -0.34 9.28 -6.06
C ALA A 103 -1.37 8.44 -6.83
N GLU A 104 -0.97 7.29 -7.36
CA GLU A 104 -1.80 6.39 -8.17
C GLU A 104 -2.84 5.60 -7.37
N LYS A 105 -2.86 5.75 -6.03
CA LYS A 105 -3.77 5.02 -5.12
C LYS A 105 -3.63 3.51 -5.26
N ARG A 106 -2.40 3.03 -5.47
CA ARG A 106 -2.05 1.61 -5.46
C ARG A 106 -1.19 1.31 -4.23
N LEU A 107 -1.27 0.08 -3.75
CA LEU A 107 -0.54 -0.37 -2.57
C LEU A 107 0.44 -1.48 -2.97
N ALA A 108 1.74 -1.23 -2.86
CA ALA A 108 2.73 -2.23 -3.19
C ALA A 108 2.70 -3.39 -2.19
N VAL A 109 2.99 -4.62 -2.62
CA VAL A 109 3.02 -5.80 -1.73
C VAL A 109 3.92 -5.60 -0.49
N PRO A 110 5.11 -4.97 -0.57
CA PRO A 110 5.93 -4.68 0.61
C PRO A 110 5.29 -3.67 1.59
N GLU A 111 4.43 -2.77 1.11
CA GLU A 111 3.71 -1.82 1.97
C GLU A 111 2.57 -2.52 2.71
N LEU A 112 1.88 -3.43 2.03
CA LEU A 112 0.88 -4.29 2.65
C LEU A 112 1.52 -5.25 3.67
N GLU A 113 2.70 -5.81 3.37
CA GLU A 113 3.47 -6.61 4.33
C GLU A 113 3.76 -5.81 5.61
N LYS A 114 4.18 -4.55 5.49
CA LYS A 114 4.38 -3.65 6.65
C LYS A 114 3.10 -3.38 7.43
N LEU A 115 1.93 -3.34 6.77
CA LEU A 115 0.65 -3.21 7.46
C LEU A 115 0.35 -4.45 8.30
N ILE A 116 0.51 -5.65 7.73
CA ILE A 116 0.26 -6.91 8.43
C ILE A 116 1.27 -7.11 9.57
N ALA A 117 2.54 -6.74 9.35
CA ALA A 117 3.59 -6.81 10.37
C ALA A 117 3.30 -5.99 11.64
N ARG A 118 2.37 -5.02 11.59
CA ARG A 118 1.92 -4.25 12.76
C ARG A 118 0.95 -5.02 13.65
N VAL A 119 0.27 -6.03 13.09
CA VAL A 119 -0.69 -6.87 13.81
C VAL A 119 0.03 -8.09 14.38
N MET A 120 0.95 -8.67 13.60
CA MET A 120 1.71 -9.84 14.04
C MET A 120 3.13 -9.84 13.44
N PRO A 121 4.13 -10.39 14.15
CA PRO A 121 5.47 -10.54 13.58
C PRO A 121 5.45 -11.52 12.41
N LEU A 122 5.99 -11.09 11.28
CA LEU A 122 6.12 -11.92 10.08
C LEU A 122 7.49 -12.60 10.05
N THR A 123 7.49 -13.92 9.82
CA THR A 123 8.71 -14.68 9.52
C THR A 123 8.95 -14.72 8.00
N ALA A 124 10.16 -15.05 7.56
CA ALA A 124 10.48 -15.13 6.13
C ALA A 124 9.56 -16.10 5.36
N ALA A 125 9.17 -17.22 5.98
CA ALA A 125 8.25 -18.19 5.38
C ALA A 125 6.84 -17.59 5.22
N MET A 126 6.34 -16.91 6.26
CA MET A 126 5.04 -16.23 6.22
C MET A 126 5.02 -15.11 5.18
N THR A 127 6.08 -14.32 5.07
CA THR A 127 6.20 -13.29 4.04
C THR A 127 6.12 -13.89 2.63
N GLN A 128 6.72 -15.06 2.41
CA GLN A 128 6.67 -15.73 1.11
C GLN A 128 5.25 -16.23 0.78
N GLU A 129 4.60 -16.92 1.71
CA GLU A 129 3.20 -17.35 1.55
C GLU A 129 2.25 -16.17 1.32
N PHE A 130 2.49 -15.07 2.03
CA PHE A 130 1.73 -13.83 1.88
C PHE A 130 1.88 -13.22 0.48
N LYS A 131 3.11 -13.18 -0.06
CA LYS A 131 3.38 -12.71 -1.42
C LYS A 131 2.69 -13.58 -2.46
N GLU A 132 2.73 -14.90 -2.28
CA GLU A 132 2.04 -15.84 -3.16
C GLU A 132 0.52 -15.60 -3.14
N MET A 133 -0.07 -15.41 -1.94
CA MET A 133 -1.49 -15.08 -1.80
C MET A 133 -1.85 -13.76 -2.48
N ALA A 134 -1.05 -12.71 -2.32
CA ALA A 134 -1.26 -11.43 -2.99
C ALA A 134 -1.16 -11.58 -4.52
N SER A 135 -0.19 -12.36 -5.00
CA SER A 135 0.02 -12.61 -6.44
C SER A 135 -1.12 -13.38 -7.10
N MET A 136 -1.84 -14.23 -6.36
CA MET A 136 -3.00 -14.97 -6.87
C MET A 136 -4.21 -14.06 -7.13
N VAL A 137 -4.28 -12.92 -6.45
CA VAL A 137 -5.38 -11.95 -6.59
C VAL A 137 -5.07 -10.91 -7.67
N THR A 138 -3.82 -10.51 -7.81
CA THR A 138 -3.39 -9.58 -8.87
C THR A 138 -3.40 -10.25 -10.23
N ARG A 139 -3.81 -9.52 -11.28
CA ARG A 139 -3.79 -10.07 -12.65
C ARG A 139 -2.35 -10.27 -13.12
N VAL A 140 -2.13 -11.33 -13.91
CA VAL A 140 -0.83 -11.60 -14.53
C VAL A 140 -0.42 -10.42 -15.40
N GLY A 141 0.68 -9.76 -15.04
CA GLY A 141 1.25 -8.63 -15.78
C GLY A 141 0.91 -7.25 -15.22
N GLU A 142 0.07 -7.16 -14.18
CA GLU A 142 0.04 -5.96 -13.34
C GLU A 142 1.28 -5.98 -12.44
N GLU A 143 1.93 -4.82 -12.29
CA GLU A 143 3.00 -4.62 -11.32
C GLU A 143 2.57 -5.11 -9.93
N GLU A 144 3.51 -5.40 -9.02
CA GLU A 144 3.25 -5.90 -7.65
C GLU A 144 2.54 -4.85 -6.73
N ALA A 145 1.47 -4.24 -7.24
CA ALA A 145 0.71 -3.17 -6.66
C ALA A 145 -0.78 -3.51 -6.73
N LEU A 146 -1.42 -3.44 -5.56
CA LEU A 146 -2.83 -3.77 -5.37
C LEU A 146 -3.67 -2.51 -5.52
N ASP A 147 -4.71 -2.56 -6.34
CA ASP A 147 -5.81 -1.60 -6.21
C ASP A 147 -6.62 -1.89 -4.93
N PHE A 148 -7.56 -1.00 -4.59
CA PHE A 148 -8.34 -1.16 -3.37
C PHE A 148 -9.20 -2.43 -3.38
N GLY A 149 -9.72 -2.84 -4.55
CA GLY A 149 -10.49 -4.07 -4.70
C GLY A 149 -9.64 -5.30 -4.39
N ASN A 150 -8.50 -5.45 -5.05
CA ASN A 150 -7.57 -6.56 -4.83
C ASN A 150 -7.08 -6.60 -3.38
N PHE A 151 -6.82 -5.45 -2.76
CA PHE A 151 -6.52 -5.36 -1.33
C PHE A 151 -7.63 -5.95 -0.47
N LEU A 152 -8.91 -5.64 -0.72
CA LEU A 152 -10.03 -6.22 0.04
C LEU A 152 -10.10 -7.74 -0.10
N THR A 153 -9.89 -8.27 -1.30
CA THR A 153 -9.89 -9.73 -1.55
C THR A 153 -8.77 -10.43 -0.79
N VAL A 154 -7.57 -9.84 -0.75
CA VAL A 154 -6.46 -10.35 0.06
C VAL A 154 -6.82 -10.32 1.55
N MET A 155 -7.37 -9.20 2.05
CA MET A 155 -7.78 -9.10 3.45
C MET A 155 -8.86 -10.11 3.83
N ARG A 156 -9.83 -10.35 2.96
CA ARG A 156 -10.86 -11.38 3.18
C ARG A 156 -10.24 -12.78 3.26
N THR A 157 -9.33 -13.09 2.34
CA THR A 157 -8.65 -14.40 2.30
C THR A 157 -7.85 -14.67 3.58
N ILE A 158 -7.15 -13.65 4.10
CA ILE A 158 -6.39 -13.74 5.35
C ILE A 158 -7.29 -14.03 6.55
N LEU A 159 -8.42 -13.30 6.65
CA LEU A 159 -9.38 -13.42 7.75
C LEU A 159 -10.12 -14.75 7.71
N ASP A 160 -10.60 -15.17 6.55
CA ASP A 160 -11.35 -16.41 6.36
C ASP A 160 -10.54 -17.66 6.68
N ARG A 161 -9.27 -17.66 6.29
CA ARG A 161 -8.36 -18.77 6.54
C ARG A 161 -7.78 -18.75 7.96
N ASN A 162 -8.11 -17.72 8.74
CA ASN A 162 -7.44 -17.40 10.00
C ASN A 162 -5.92 -17.53 9.88
N TRP A 163 -5.35 -16.89 8.85
CA TRP A 163 -3.96 -17.13 8.44
C TRP A 163 -3.00 -16.88 9.61
N HIS A 164 -2.27 -17.91 10.02
CA HIS A 164 -1.44 -17.95 11.24
C HIS A 164 -2.09 -17.41 12.52
N ASN A 165 -3.37 -17.71 12.74
CA ASN A 165 -4.13 -17.29 13.93
C ASN A 165 -4.19 -15.74 14.08
N ILE A 166 -4.32 -15.04 12.95
CA ILE A 166 -4.39 -13.58 12.92
C ILE A 166 -5.63 -13.05 13.69
N ASN A 167 -6.71 -13.83 13.77
CA ASN A 167 -7.90 -13.45 14.50
C ASN A 167 -7.58 -13.38 16.01
N GLU A 168 -6.90 -14.39 16.55
CA GLU A 168 -6.46 -14.44 17.94
C GLU A 168 -5.41 -13.37 18.27
N ALA A 169 -4.48 -13.13 17.34
CA ALA A 169 -3.50 -12.05 17.48
C ALA A 169 -4.19 -10.67 17.55
N SER A 170 -5.19 -10.46 16.69
CA SER A 170 -5.99 -9.22 16.66
C SER A 170 -6.78 -9.03 17.96
N GLU A 171 -7.41 -10.09 18.48
CA GLU A 171 -8.11 -10.05 19.78
C GLU A 171 -7.17 -9.76 20.96
N THR A 172 -5.98 -10.34 20.94
CA THR A 172 -4.97 -10.13 22.00
C THR A 172 -4.48 -8.69 22.01
N LEU A 173 -4.16 -8.14 20.83
CA LEU A 173 -3.82 -6.72 20.70
C LEU A 173 -4.96 -5.84 21.20
N LEU A 174 -6.21 -6.26 20.97
CA LEU A 174 -7.39 -5.52 21.37
C LEU A 174 -7.51 -5.42 22.88
N ALA A 175 -7.39 -6.57 23.55
CA ALA A 175 -7.42 -6.66 24.99
C ALA A 175 -6.27 -5.85 25.62
N ALA A 176 -5.08 -5.88 25.01
CA ALA A 176 -3.93 -5.09 25.47
C ALA A 176 -4.18 -3.58 25.31
N ALA A 177 -4.69 -3.14 24.17
CA ALA A 177 -5.03 -1.73 23.93
C ALA A 177 -6.10 -1.23 24.90
N ALA A 178 -7.16 -2.01 25.15
CA ALA A 178 -8.20 -1.67 26.11
C ALA A 178 -7.66 -1.55 27.55
N LYS A 179 -6.77 -2.45 27.96
CA LYS A 179 -6.10 -2.39 29.27
C LYS A 179 -5.20 -1.17 29.40
N ALA A 180 -4.40 -0.85 28.38
CA ALA A 180 -3.53 0.33 28.37
C ALA A 180 -4.35 1.64 28.47
N GLU A 181 -5.52 1.69 27.84
CA GLU A 181 -6.42 2.82 27.97
C GLU A 181 -7.05 2.95 29.35
N ALA A 182 -7.48 1.84 29.95
CA ALA A 182 -8.00 1.84 31.31
C ALA A 182 -6.95 2.36 32.31
N ALA A 183 -5.70 1.91 32.18
CA ALA A 183 -4.57 2.36 33.00
C ALA A 183 -4.30 3.87 32.83
N SER A 184 -4.19 4.36 31.59
CA SER A 184 -3.95 5.79 31.34
C SER A 184 -5.13 6.67 31.80
N ARG A 185 -6.36 6.15 31.82
CA ARG A 185 -7.53 6.84 32.38
C ARG A 185 -7.50 6.92 33.90
N SER A 186 -7.06 5.87 34.60
CA SER A 186 -6.89 5.93 36.05
C SER A 186 -5.80 6.92 36.47
N GLU A 187 -4.68 6.98 35.73
CA GLU A 187 -3.58 7.92 35.99
C GLU A 187 -4.00 9.37 35.68
N SER A 188 -4.60 9.62 34.52
CA SER A 188 -5.08 10.98 34.17
C SER A 188 -6.25 11.48 35.03
N ARG A 189 -6.98 10.61 35.74
CA ARG A 189 -7.96 11.01 36.76
C ARG A 189 -7.28 11.48 38.05
N ALA A 190 -6.07 10.98 38.35
CA ALA A 190 -5.24 11.48 39.45
C ALA A 190 -4.51 12.78 39.05
N GLU A 191 -4.19 12.97 37.76
CA GLU A 191 -3.39 14.10 37.25
C GLU A 191 -4.17 15.14 36.44
N SER A 192 -5.51 15.16 36.53
CA SER A 192 -6.34 16.13 35.80
C SER A 192 -6.13 17.57 36.28
N LYS A 193 -5.05 18.17 35.74
CA LYS A 193 -4.96 19.59 35.41
C LYS A 193 -4.19 19.89 34.12
N VAL A 194 -3.43 18.97 33.50
CA VAL A 194 -2.67 19.36 32.30
C VAL A 194 -2.60 18.25 31.24
N SER A 195 -3.11 18.59 30.05
CA SER A 195 -2.75 18.06 28.72
C SER A 195 -3.46 16.80 28.19
N VAL A 196 -4.28 17.04 27.16
CA VAL A 196 -4.97 16.06 26.32
C VAL A 196 -4.51 16.29 24.88
N MET A 197 -3.64 15.44 24.33
CA MET A 197 -3.39 15.48 22.87
C MET A 197 -2.89 14.20 22.18
N SER A 198 -2.58 13.09 22.86
CA SER A 198 -1.86 11.96 22.22
C SER A 198 -2.62 10.61 22.08
N ARG A 199 -3.95 10.55 22.18
CA ARG A 199 -4.72 9.27 22.27
C ARG A 199 -5.43 8.80 20.98
N GLY A 200 -5.15 9.40 19.83
CA GLY A 200 -5.98 9.18 18.63
C GLY A 200 -5.74 7.89 17.83
N TRP A 201 -4.57 7.25 17.95
CA TRP A 201 -4.10 6.32 16.90
C TRP A 201 -4.29 4.82 17.21
N SER A 202 -4.39 4.41 18.48
CA SER A 202 -4.48 2.98 18.87
C SER A 202 -5.90 2.40 18.84
N LYS A 203 -6.93 3.26 18.93
CA LYS A 203 -8.33 2.84 19.09
C LYS A 203 -8.95 2.17 17.87
N LEU A 204 -8.61 2.68 16.69
CA LEU A 204 -9.36 2.34 15.47
C LEU A 204 -8.84 1.14 14.71
N THR A 205 -7.55 0.77 14.83
CA THR A 205 -7.00 -0.34 14.03
C THR A 205 -7.32 -1.68 14.66
N VAL A 206 -7.23 -1.77 15.99
CA VAL A 206 -7.35 -3.04 16.70
C VAL A 206 -8.81 -3.42 16.96
N SER A 207 -9.65 -2.47 17.40
CA SER A 207 -11.08 -2.74 17.69
C SER A 207 -11.89 -3.13 16.46
N LYS A 208 -11.43 -2.76 15.28
CA LYS A 208 -12.14 -3.02 14.03
C LYS A 208 -11.65 -4.29 13.32
N LEU A 209 -10.35 -4.62 13.42
CA LEU A 209 -9.83 -5.93 12.97
C LEU A 209 -10.47 -7.12 13.72
N SER A 210 -10.84 -6.96 14.98
CA SER A 210 -11.54 -8.01 15.74
C SER A 210 -13.05 -8.05 15.52
N MET A 211 -13.69 -6.97 15.06
CA MET A 211 -15.10 -7.05 14.65
C MET A 211 -15.26 -7.90 13.39
N LEU A 212 -14.26 -7.87 12.50
CA LEU A 212 -14.18 -8.67 11.28
C LEU A 212 -13.98 -10.18 11.54
N ALA A 213 -13.43 -10.58 12.68
CA ALA A 213 -13.25 -11.99 13.05
C ALA A 213 -14.50 -12.62 13.70
N LYS A 214 -15.53 -11.83 13.99
CA LYS A 214 -16.74 -12.25 14.75
C LYS A 214 -18.02 -12.32 13.92
N GLY A 215 -17.95 -12.09 12.61
CA GLY A 215 -19.05 -12.22 11.66
C GLY A 215 -18.80 -13.38 10.70
#